data_AF-A0A2W0BYK0-F1
#
_entry.id   AF-A0A2W0BYK0-F1
#
_cell.length_a   1.000
_cell.length_b   1.000
_cell.length_c   1.000
_cell.angle_alpha   90.00
_cell.angle_beta   90.00
_cell.angle_gamma   90.00
#
_symmetry.space_group_name_H-M   'P 1'
#
loop_
_entity.id
_entity.type
_entity.pdbx_description
1 polymer ?
#
loop_
_entity_poly.entity_id
_entity_poly.type
_entity_poly.pdbx_seq_one_letter_code
_entity_poly.pdbx_strand_id
1 'polypeptide(L)'
;SDENAPTLAERVEDQAPSPQARLASKETQKIVHQALQKVSPDLREAVILRDLQDMDYKEIAAALKVPEGTVKSRINRGRAELARLLSRINRQAV
;
A
#
# COMPACT_ATOMS: atom_id res chain seq x y z
N SER A 1 0.85 -2.04 55.86
CA SER A 1 -0.33 -2.11 54.98
C SER A 1 -0.12 -1.15 53.84
N ASP A 2 0.53 -1.59 52.77
CA ASP A 2 0.58 -0.84 51.52
C ASP A 2 0.98 -1.81 50.40
N GLU A 3 0.01 -2.59 49.93
CA GLU A 3 0.17 -3.44 48.75
C GLU A 3 -1.09 -3.34 47.91
N ASN A 4 -1.25 -2.21 47.23
CA ASN A 4 -2.09 -2.13 46.04
C ASN A 4 -1.27 -1.59 44.86
N ALA A 5 -0.15 -2.26 44.58
CA ALA A 5 0.59 -2.05 43.36
C ALA A 5 -0.19 -2.73 42.21
N PRO A 6 -0.62 -1.98 41.17
CA PRO A 6 -1.36 -2.57 40.06
C PRO A 6 -0.51 -3.66 39.40
N THR A 7 -1.11 -4.83 39.20
CA THR A 7 -0.43 -6.01 38.67
C THR A 7 -0.08 -5.81 37.20
N LEU A 8 0.97 -6.51 36.73
CA LEU A 8 1.45 -6.50 35.35
C LEU A 8 0.34 -6.85 34.32
N ALA A 9 -0.74 -7.49 34.75
CA ALA A 9 -1.89 -7.85 33.95
C ALA A 9 -2.81 -6.67 33.55
N GLU A 10 -2.76 -5.55 34.27
CA GLU A 10 -3.54 -4.34 33.92
C GLU A 10 -2.89 -3.50 32.81
N ARG A 11 -1.69 -3.89 32.35
CA ARG A 11 -0.93 -3.19 31.29
C ARG A 11 -1.08 -3.79 29.91
N VAL A 12 -2.04 -4.68 29.69
CA VAL A 12 -2.35 -5.16 28.34
C VAL A 12 -3.37 -4.18 27.73
N GLU A 13 -2.88 -3.01 27.34
CA GLU A 13 -3.59 -2.20 26.36
C GLU A 13 -3.82 -3.07 25.12
N ASP A 14 -5.09 -3.24 24.74
CA ASP A 14 -5.48 -3.99 23.54
C ASP A 14 -4.89 -3.28 22.32
N GLN A 15 -3.75 -3.77 21.84
CA GLN A 15 -3.04 -3.22 20.67
C GLN A 15 -3.79 -3.50 19.34
N ALA A 16 -4.95 -4.16 19.39
CA ALA A 16 -5.74 -4.42 18.20
C ALA A 16 -6.38 -3.11 17.66
N PRO A 17 -6.36 -2.87 16.33
CA PRO A 17 -7.04 -1.71 15.75
C PRO A 17 -8.53 -1.77 16.04
N SER A 18 -9.16 -0.63 16.36
CA SER A 18 -10.60 -0.56 16.61
C SER A 18 -11.43 -1.06 15.40
N PRO A 19 -12.68 -1.53 15.59
CA PRO A 19 -13.56 -1.89 14.48
C PRO A 19 -13.66 -0.81 13.40
N GLN A 20 -13.70 0.46 13.81
CA GLN A 20 -13.73 1.62 12.92
C GLN A 20 -12.43 1.75 12.13
N ALA A 21 -11.28 1.61 12.78
CA ALA A 21 -9.98 1.63 12.11
C ALA A 21 -9.85 0.48 11.09
N ARG A 22 -10.35 -0.72 11.42
CA ARG A 22 -10.38 -1.86 10.48
C ARG A 22 -11.27 -1.58 9.26
N LEU A 23 -12.43 -0.96 9.45
CA LEU A 23 -13.32 -0.58 8.34
C LEU A 23 -12.67 0.48 7.43
N ALA A 24 -12.07 1.51 8.02
CA ALA A 24 -11.37 2.55 7.26
C ALA A 24 -10.17 1.99 6.47
N SER A 25 -9.43 1.05 7.05
CA SER A 25 -8.34 0.34 6.38
C SER A 25 -8.84 -0.49 5.19
N LYS A 26 -9.94 -1.24 5.36
CA LYS A 26 -10.56 -2.01 4.27
C LYS A 26 -11.03 -1.11 3.11
N GLU A 27 -11.65 0.02 3.41
CA GLU A 27 -12.09 0.96 2.38
C GLU A 27 -10.89 1.56 1.63
N THR A 28 -9.84 1.93 2.36
CA THR A 28 -8.57 2.41 1.78
C THR A 28 -7.96 1.36 0.84
N GLN A 29 -7.87 0.10 1.28
CA GLN A 29 -7.37 -1.01 0.47
C GLN A 29 -8.19 -1.19 -0.81
N LYS A 30 -9.52 -1.12 -0.70
CA LYS A 30 -10.43 -1.22 -1.84
C LYS A 30 -10.19 -0.11 -2.85
N ILE A 31 -10.04 1.13 -2.40
CA ILE A 31 -9.75 2.30 -3.25
C ILE A 31 -8.41 2.11 -3.98
N VAL A 32 -7.36 1.71 -3.26
CA VAL A 32 -6.04 1.44 -3.86
C VAL A 32 -6.11 0.34 -4.90
N HIS A 33 -6.80 -0.76 -4.60
CA HIS A 33 -6.97 -1.87 -5.54
C HIS A 33 -7.70 -1.44 -6.81
N GLN A 34 -8.80 -0.69 -6.68
CA GLN A 34 -9.54 -0.14 -7.82
C GLN A 34 -8.71 0.84 -8.65
N ALA A 35 -7.87 1.65 -8.00
CA ALA A 35 -6.99 2.57 -8.69
C ALA A 35 -5.90 1.83 -9.46
N LEU A 36 -5.27 0.83 -8.84
CA LEU A 36 -4.28 -0.04 -9.51
C LEU A 36 -4.89 -0.72 -10.73
N GLN A 37 -6.10 -1.27 -10.64
CA GLN A 37 -6.77 -1.91 -11.78
C GLN A 37 -6.94 -1.00 -13.01
N LYS A 38 -7.00 0.32 -12.81
CA LYS A 38 -7.13 1.32 -13.88
C LYS A 38 -5.79 1.75 -14.49
N VAL A 39 -4.67 1.47 -13.81
CA VAL A 39 -3.32 1.68 -14.36
C VAL A 39 -3.06 0.65 -15.45
N SER A 40 -2.43 1.06 -16.55
CA SER A 40 -2.08 0.15 -17.64
C SER A 40 -1.29 -1.07 -17.15
N PRO A 41 -1.49 -2.28 -17.72
CA PRO A 41 -0.95 -3.53 -17.16
C PRO A 41 0.56 -3.50 -16.91
N ASP A 42 1.35 -3.07 -17.89
CA ASP A 42 2.81 -2.97 -17.79
C ASP A 42 3.30 -2.04 -16.68
N LEU A 43 2.61 -0.91 -16.48
CA LEU A 43 2.96 0.06 -15.45
C LEU A 43 2.52 -0.45 -14.07
N ARG A 44 1.33 -1.03 -13.98
CA ARG A 44 0.79 -1.62 -12.76
C ARG A 44 1.70 -2.73 -12.24
N GLU A 45 2.13 -3.63 -13.11
CA GLU A 45 2.99 -4.75 -12.72
C GLU A 45 4.33 -4.25 -12.16
N ALA A 46 4.97 -3.29 -12.82
CA ALA A 46 6.21 -2.69 -12.33
C ALA A 46 6.04 -1.99 -10.97
N VAL A 47 4.90 -1.31 -10.74
CA VAL A 47 4.57 -0.68 -9.45
C VAL A 47 4.33 -1.73 -8.37
N ILE A 48 3.59 -2.81 -8.65
CA ILE A 48 3.33 -3.87 -7.68
C ILE A 48 4.62 -4.54 -7.23
N LEU A 49 5.47 -4.94 -8.18
CA LEU A 49 6.73 -5.60 -7.86
C LEU A 49 7.63 -4.70 -7.02
N ARG A 50 7.64 -3.39 -7.30
CA ARG A 50 8.47 -2.45 -6.55
C ARG A 50 7.91 -2.08 -5.18
N ASP A 51 6.64 -1.72 -5.11
CA ASP A 51 6.06 -1.03 -3.95
C ASP A 51 5.31 -1.97 -3.01
N LEU A 52 4.92 -3.16 -3.49
CA LEU A 52 4.18 -4.15 -2.70
C LEU A 52 4.98 -5.43 -2.47
N GLN A 53 5.98 -5.73 -3.31
CA GLN A 53 6.83 -6.92 -3.17
C GLN A 53 8.28 -6.56 -2.83
N ASP A 54 8.58 -5.27 -2.66
CA ASP A 54 9.90 -4.73 -2.28
C ASP A 54 11.08 -5.19 -3.16
N MET A 55 10.81 -5.62 -4.40
CA MET A 55 11.85 -6.05 -5.33
C MET A 55 12.71 -4.87 -5.80
N ASP A 56 13.99 -5.13 -6.01
CA ASP A 56 14.90 -4.14 -6.60
C ASP A 56 14.73 -4.00 -8.13
N TYR A 57 15.30 -2.95 -8.72
CA TYR A 57 15.13 -2.70 -10.16
C TYR A 57 15.75 -3.78 -11.05
N LYS A 58 16.80 -4.48 -10.58
CA LYS A 58 17.45 -5.55 -11.34
C LYS A 58 16.61 -6.82 -11.29
N GLU A 59 16.06 -7.16 -10.13
CA GLU A 59 15.14 -8.29 -9.96
C GLU A 59 13.89 -8.10 -10.82
N ILE A 60 13.32 -6.90 -10.82
CA ILE A 60 12.16 -6.57 -11.65
C ILE A 60 12.52 -6.64 -13.15
N ALA A 61 13.69 -6.13 -13.54
CA ALA A 61 14.16 -6.19 -14.93
C ALA A 61 14.29 -7.64 -15.42
N ALA A 62 14.83 -8.52 -14.58
CA ALA A 62 14.94 -9.95 -14.86
C ALA A 62 13.56 -10.62 -14.94
N ALA A 63 12.67 -10.36 -13.98
CA ALA A 63 11.32 -10.93 -13.94
C ALA A 63 10.48 -10.53 -15.16
N LEU A 64 10.53 -9.25 -15.54
CA LEU A 64 9.75 -8.70 -16.65
C LEU A 64 10.44 -8.84 -18.02
N LYS A 65 11.70 -9.30 -18.06
CA LYS A 65 12.53 -9.42 -19.26
C LYS A 65 12.63 -8.09 -20.05
N VAL A 66 12.87 -6.99 -19.34
CA VAL A 66 13.05 -5.65 -19.92
C VAL A 66 14.28 -4.95 -19.32
N PRO A 67 14.87 -3.94 -19.99
CA PRO A 67 15.99 -3.18 -19.43
C PRO A 67 15.63 -2.47 -18.11
N GLU A 68 16.60 -2.31 -17.20
CA GLU A 68 16.42 -1.58 -15.93
C GLU A 68 15.94 -0.13 -16.15
N GLY A 69 16.38 0.52 -17.23
CA GLY A 69 15.88 1.84 -17.63
C GLY A 69 14.37 1.83 -17.97
N THR A 70 13.89 0.76 -18.60
CA THR A 70 12.45 0.55 -18.85
C THR A 70 11.72 0.35 -17.54
N VAL A 71 12.25 -0.45 -16.60
CA VAL A 71 11.67 -0.62 -15.26
C VAL A 71 11.52 0.72 -14.55
N LYS A 72 12.59 1.53 -14.48
CA LYS A 72 12.55 2.87 -13.86
C LYS A 72 11.48 3.76 -14.47
N SER A 73 11.41 3.81 -15.81
CA SER A 73 10.40 4.62 -16.51
C SER A 73 8.97 4.09 -16.33
N ARG A 74 8.77 2.77 -16.21
CA ARG A 74 7.47 2.15 -15.95
C ARG A 74 7.00 2.45 -14.52
N ILE A 75 7.88 2.29 -13.53
CA ILE A 75 7.56 2.60 -12.12
C ILE A 75 7.19 4.08 -11.96
N ASN A 76 7.99 4.99 -12.53
CA ASN A 76 7.73 6.43 -12.42
C ASN A 76 6.36 6.79 -13.02
N ARG A 77 6.09 6.36 -14.27
CA ARG A 77 4.81 6.61 -14.94
C ARG A 77 3.64 5.94 -14.23
N GLY A 78 3.82 4.71 -13.77
CA GLY A 78 2.79 3.97 -13.03
C GLY A 78 2.40 4.64 -11.72
N ARG A 79 3.38 5.11 -10.93
CA ARG A 79 3.13 5.88 -9.70
C ARG A 79 2.42 7.20 -10.00
N ALA A 80 2.83 7.92 -11.05
CA ALA A 80 2.17 9.17 -11.45
C ALA A 80 0.71 8.95 -11.88
N GLU A 81 0.45 7.89 -12.66
CA GLU A 81 -0.90 7.51 -13.07
C GLU A 81 -1.77 7.10 -11.87
N LEU A 82 -1.22 6.25 -10.99
CA LEU A 82 -1.88 5.82 -9.76
C LEU A 82 -2.24 7.01 -8.87
N ALA A 83 -1.30 7.94 -8.64
CA ALA A 83 -1.55 9.16 -7.89
C ALA A 83 -2.70 9.98 -8.51
N ARG A 84 -2.70 10.15 -9.84
CA ARG A 84 -3.77 10.87 -10.56
C ARG A 84 -5.13 10.19 -10.39
N LEU A 85 -5.17 8.85 -10.36
CA LEU A 85 -6.39 8.07 -10.18
C LEU A 85 -6.91 8.18 -8.73
N LEU A 86 -6.04 8.00 -7.75
CA LEU A 86 -6.36 8.15 -6.33
C LEU A 86 -6.88 9.55 -6.01
N SER A 87 -6.25 10.60 -6.53
CA SER A 87 -6.74 11.98 -6.34
C SER A 87 -8.13 12.20 -6.95
N ARG A 88 -8.46 11.54 -8.06
CA ARG A 88 -9.80 11.63 -8.66
C ARG A 88 -10.85 10.89 -7.84
N ILE A 89 -10.53 9.68 -7.37
CA ILE A 89 -11.44 8.88 -6.53
C ILE A 89 -11.70 9.62 -5.22
N ASN A 90 -10.66 10.14 -4.59
CA ASN A 90 -10.80 10.89 -3.34
C ASN A 90 -11.67 12.14 -3.50
N ARG A 91 -11.60 12.83 -4.65
CA ARG A 91 -12.49 13.98 -4.96
C ARG A 91 -13.95 13.61 -5.22
N GLN A 92 -14.24 12.36 -5.56
CA GLN A 92 -15.61 11.87 -5.82
C GLN A 92 -16.29 11.33 -4.55
N ALA A 93 -15.50 11.06 -3.50
CA ALA A 93 -15.97 10.58 -2.21
C ALA A 93 -16.27 11.72 -1.21
N VAL A 94 -16.01 12.98 -1.59
CA VAL A 94 -16.38 14.21 -0.85
C VAL A 94 -17.61 14.82 -1.50
#